data_AF-A0A6G2QYF3-F1
#
_entry.id   AF-A0A6G2QYF3-F1
#
_cell.length_a   1.000
_cell.length_b   1.000
_cell.length_c   1.000
_cell.angle_alpha   90.00
_cell.angle_beta   90.00
_cell.angle_gamma   90.00
#
_symmetry.space_group_name_H-M   'P 1'
#
loop_
_entity.id
_entity.type
_entity.pdbx_description
1 polymer ?
#
loop_
_entity_poly.entity_id
_entity_poly.type
_entity_poly.pdbx_seq_one_letter_code
_entity_poly.pdbx_strand_id
1 'polypeptide(L)'
;GVGTRVVARTGLGPLAFDDPMDVTVWRPPVDDTPGLCRLEKRGRVVRGWAEIEVRPGPGGRTRVRWQEEIRLRFLPASMNAVVARAGRQVFGRAVNRLLRQP
;
A
#
# COMPACT_ATOMS: atom_id res chain seq x y z
N GLY A 1 -2.90 10.79 10.40
CA GLY A 1 -1.57 11.12 10.96
C GLY A 1 -0.97 9.89 11.60
N VAL A 2 0.21 9.98 12.23
CA VAL A 2 0.78 8.84 12.99
C VAL A 2 -0.20 8.39 14.09
N GLY A 3 -0.31 7.07 14.31
CA GLY A 3 -1.24 6.47 15.26
C GLY A 3 -2.67 6.28 14.73
N THR A 4 -3.00 6.83 13.55
CA THR A 4 -4.28 6.56 12.89
C THR A 4 -4.35 5.09 12.47
N ARG A 5 -5.48 4.44 12.77
CA ARG A 5 -5.77 3.08 12.31
C ARG A 5 -6.61 3.10 11.05
N VAL A 6 -6.21 2.31 10.07
CA VAL A 6 -6.88 2.14 8.77
C VAL A 6 -7.26 0.68 8.63
N VAL A 7 -8.47 0.38 8.16
CA VAL A 7 -8.88 -0.99 7.84
C VAL A 7 -9.19 -1.06 6.36
N ALA A 8 -8.27 -1.64 5.59
CA ALA A 8 -8.54 -1.95 4.19
C ALA A 8 -9.23 -3.32 4.10
N ARG A 9 -10.11 -3.48 3.11
CA ARG A 9 -10.62 -4.81 2.76
C ARG A 9 -9.85 -5.33 1.55
N THR A 10 -9.13 -6.43 1.73
CA THR A 10 -8.27 -7.04 0.71
C THR A 10 -8.86 -8.38 0.28
N GLY A 11 -8.97 -8.58 -1.03
CA GLY A 11 -9.37 -9.87 -1.62
C GLY A 11 -10.32 -9.71 -2.80
N LEU A 12 -10.77 -10.85 -3.33
CA LEU A 12 -11.71 -10.93 -4.46
C LEU A 12 -12.88 -11.84 -4.06
N GLY A 13 -14.11 -11.31 -4.12
CA GLY A 13 -15.33 -12.06 -3.78
C GLY A 13 -15.31 -12.59 -2.34
N PRO A 14 -15.69 -13.86 -2.08
CA PRO A 14 -15.80 -14.41 -0.73
C PRO A 14 -14.43 -14.60 -0.03
N LEU A 15 -13.32 -14.44 -0.75
CA LEU A 15 -11.95 -14.51 -0.21
C LEU A 15 -11.44 -13.16 0.28
N ALA A 16 -12.35 -12.26 0.66
CA ALA A 16 -12.01 -10.95 1.22
C ALA A 16 -11.76 -11.06 2.73
N PHE A 17 -10.75 -10.36 3.21
CA PHE A 17 -10.46 -10.23 4.63
C PHE A 17 -10.10 -8.79 4.95
N ASP A 18 -10.23 -8.44 6.23
CA ASP A 18 -9.81 -7.13 6.71
C ASP A 18 -8.29 -7.13 6.95
N ASP A 19 -7.61 -6.14 6.39
CA ASP A 19 -6.19 -5.84 6.55
C ASP A 19 -6.05 -4.55 7.38
N PRO A 20 -6.12 -4.64 8.71
CA PRO A 20 -5.98 -3.47 9.56
C PRO A 20 -4.52 -3.05 9.67
N MET A 21 -4.26 -1.74 9.54
CA MET A 21 -2.93 -1.14 9.52
C MET A 21 -2.86 0.09 10.42
N ASP A 22 -1.69 0.36 10.97
CA ASP A 22 -1.43 1.61 11.70
C ASP A 22 -0.51 2.51 10.87
N VAL A 23 -0.83 3.80 10.81
CA VAL A 23 0.08 4.81 10.25
C VAL A 23 1.22 5.02 11.23
N THR A 24 2.44 4.65 10.85
CA THR A 24 3.65 4.80 11.67
C THR A 24 4.53 5.95 11.24
N VAL A 25 4.44 6.38 9.99
CA VAL A 25 5.06 7.62 9.50
C VAL A 25 4.01 8.42 8.74
N TRP A 26 3.95 9.71 9.04
CA TRP A 26 3.10 10.66 8.33
C TRP A 26 3.87 11.97 8.13
N ARG A 27 4.30 12.22 6.90
CA ARG A 27 4.92 13.46 6.46
C ARG A 27 4.18 13.93 5.22
N PRO A 28 3.23 14.86 5.33
CA PRO A 28 2.59 15.41 4.13
C PRO A 28 3.62 16.15 3.27
N PRO A 29 3.45 16.22 1.94
CA PRO A 29 4.32 17.02 1.09
C PRO A 29 4.19 18.51 1.44
N VAL A 30 5.32 19.22 1.43
CA VAL A 30 5.38 20.68 1.62
C VAL A 30 6.24 21.25 0.51
N ASP A 31 5.69 22.16 -0.29
CA ASP A 31 6.35 22.72 -1.48
C ASP A 31 6.91 21.61 -2.39
N ASP A 32 8.21 21.65 -2.69
CA ASP A 32 8.90 20.64 -3.51
C ASP A 32 9.38 19.41 -2.71
N THR A 33 9.07 19.32 -1.41
CA THR A 33 9.47 18.18 -0.59
C THR A 33 8.53 16.99 -0.77
N PRO A 34 9.06 15.76 -0.93
CA PRO A 34 8.22 14.57 -1.03
C PRO A 34 7.40 14.32 0.23
N GLY A 35 6.14 13.93 0.03
CA GLY A 35 5.29 13.36 1.07
C GLY A 35 5.62 11.88 1.28
N LEU A 36 5.55 11.43 2.54
CA LEU A 36 5.72 10.03 2.93
C LEU A 36 4.64 9.59 3.92
N CYS A 37 4.00 8.47 3.62
CA CYS A 37 3.16 7.74 4.55
C CYS A 37 3.68 6.30 4.68
N ARG A 38 3.83 5.81 5.92
CA ARG A 38 4.16 4.42 6.21
C ARG A 38 3.07 3.78 7.03
N LEU A 39 2.67 2.58 6.63
CA LEU A 39 1.62 1.76 7.23
C LEU A 39 2.23 0.44 7.69
N GLU A 40 1.99 0.05 8.94
CA GLU A 40 2.35 -1.28 9.46
C GLU A 40 1.10 -2.16 9.54
N LYS A 41 1.11 -3.32 8.87
CA LYS A 41 -0.04 -4.23 8.79
C LYS A 41 -0.15 -5.07 10.06
N ARG A 42 -1.29 -4.96 10.72
CA ARG A 42 -1.62 -5.62 12.00
C ARG A 42 -2.59 -6.79 11.84
N GLY A 43 -2.95 -7.16 10.60
CA GLY A 43 -3.89 -8.24 10.31
C GLY A 43 -3.41 -9.63 10.71
N ARG A 44 -4.34 -10.58 10.87
CA ARG A 44 -4.00 -11.98 11.19
C ARG A 44 -3.48 -12.76 9.98
N VAL A 45 -3.98 -12.41 8.80
CA VAL A 45 -3.66 -13.05 7.51
C VAL A 45 -2.47 -12.36 6.85
N VAL A 46 -2.50 -11.03 6.81
CA VAL A 46 -1.48 -10.19 6.19
C VAL A 46 -0.68 -9.46 7.27
N ARG A 47 0.63 -9.57 7.15
CA ARG A 47 1.63 -8.84 7.94
C ARG A 47 2.60 -8.13 6.99
N GLY A 48 3.46 -7.30 7.55
CA GLY A 48 4.43 -6.49 6.81
C GLY A 48 4.04 -5.03 6.84
N TRP A 49 4.42 -4.29 5.80
CA TRP A 49 4.30 -2.84 5.76
C TRP A 49 4.06 -2.33 4.35
N ALA A 50 3.50 -1.13 4.24
CA ALA A 50 3.39 -0.38 3.00
C ALA A 50 3.96 1.02 3.18
N GLU A 51 4.60 1.53 2.14
CA GLU A 51 5.15 2.87 2.09
C GLU A 51 4.69 3.55 0.80
N ILE A 52 4.19 4.76 0.96
CA ILE A 52 3.63 5.58 -0.10
C ILE A 52 4.40 6.89 -0.10
N GLU A 53 5.19 7.09 -1.14
CA GLU A 53 5.94 8.31 -1.37
C GLU A 53 5.29 9.06 -2.53
N VAL A 54 5.02 10.35 -2.34
CA VAL A 54 4.43 11.23 -3.34
C VAL A 54 5.38 12.40 -3.55
N ARG A 55 5.85 12.59 -4.79
CA ARG A 55 6.81 13.64 -5.12
C ARG A 55 6.42 14.40 -6.39
N PRO A 56 6.89 15.65 -6.56
CA PRO A 56 6.78 16.35 -7.83
C PRO A 56 7.44 15.56 -8.98
N GLY A 57 6.86 15.67 -10.17
CA GLY A 57 7.33 15.07 -11.41
C GLY A 57 7.30 16.07 -12.57
N PRO A 58 7.95 15.74 -13.70
CA PRO A 58 8.08 16.66 -14.83
C PRO A 58 6.72 17.15 -15.36
N GLY A 59 6.65 18.43 -15.72
CA GLY A 59 5.46 19.04 -16.32
C GLY A 59 4.28 19.19 -15.36
N GLY A 60 4.54 19.49 -14.08
CA GLY A 60 3.49 19.66 -13.06
C GLY A 60 2.79 18.36 -12.65
N ARG A 61 3.35 17.21 -13.04
CA ARG A 61 2.79 15.89 -12.71
C ARG A 61 3.19 15.48 -11.31
N THR A 62 2.44 14.55 -10.74
CA THR A 62 2.81 13.88 -9.48
C THR A 62 3.34 12.48 -9.77
N ARG A 63 4.46 12.12 -9.14
CA ARG A 63 4.98 10.75 -9.14
C ARG A 63 4.68 10.08 -7.81
N VAL A 64 3.93 8.99 -7.86
CA VAL A 64 3.65 8.14 -6.70
C VAL A 64 4.52 6.89 -6.76
N ARG A 65 5.27 6.62 -5.69
CA ARG A 65 5.96 5.35 -5.48
C ARG A 65 5.24 4.60 -4.37
N TRP A 66 4.78 3.41 -4.71
CA TRP A 66 4.21 2.45 -3.77
C TRP A 66 5.21 1.31 -3.56
N GLN A 67 5.61 1.10 -2.32
CA GLN A 67 6.45 -0.03 -1.92
C GLN A 67 5.76 -0.82 -0.83
N GLU A 68 5.74 -2.14 -0.95
CA GLU A 68 5.03 -2.98 0.00
C GLU A 68 5.78 -4.27 0.26
N GLU A 69 5.85 -4.64 1.54
CA GLU A 69 6.24 -5.95 2.01
C GLU A 69 5.01 -6.67 2.52
N ILE A 70 4.70 -7.80 1.91
CA ILE A 70 3.56 -8.64 2.29
C ILE A 70 4.09 -9.98 2.77
N ARG A 71 3.67 -10.35 3.98
CA ARG A 71 3.84 -11.70 4.53
C ARG A 71 2.47 -12.30 4.79
N LEU A 72 2.17 -13.40 4.09
CA LEU A 72 0.92 -14.14 4.24
C LEU A 72 1.15 -15.32 5.18
N ARG A 73 0.47 -15.33 6.32
CA ARG A 73 0.72 -16.30 7.41
C ARG A 73 0.57 -17.76 6.98
N PHE A 74 -0.32 -18.05 6.03
CA PHE A 74 -0.69 -19.42 5.66
C PHE A 74 -0.09 -19.87 4.32
N LEU A 75 0.73 -19.04 3.67
CA LEU A 75 1.30 -19.38 2.37
C LEU A 75 2.78 -19.73 2.52
N PRO A 76 3.21 -20.88 1.97
CA PRO A 76 4.62 -21.26 1.95
C PRO A 76 5.45 -20.21 1.19
N ALA A 77 6.70 -20.02 1.61
CA ALA A 77 7.62 -19.07 0.98
C ALA A 77 7.83 -19.33 -0.53
N SER A 78 7.64 -20.57 -1.00
CA SER A 78 7.68 -20.92 -2.41
C SER A 78 6.61 -20.22 -3.26
N MET A 79 5.49 -19.80 -2.65
CA MET A 79 4.44 -19.05 -3.35
C MET A 79 4.66 -17.53 -3.34
N ASN A 80 5.74 -17.03 -2.71
CA ASN A 80 6.02 -15.59 -2.62
C ASN A 80 6.12 -14.91 -3.99
N ALA A 81 6.67 -15.59 -5.00
CA ALA A 81 6.76 -15.03 -6.35
C ALA A 81 5.39 -14.81 -7.00
N VAL A 82 4.45 -15.75 -6.79
CA VAL A 82 3.07 -15.66 -7.26
C VAL A 82 2.34 -14.54 -6.54
N VAL A 83 2.48 -14.48 -5.21
CA VAL A 83 1.91 -13.41 -4.36
C VAL A 83 2.46 -12.04 -4.77
N ALA A 84 3.77 -11.93 -5.03
CA ALA A 84 4.38 -10.68 -5.49
C ALA A 84 3.85 -10.25 -6.87
N ARG A 85 3.64 -11.20 -7.79
CA ARG A 85 3.08 -10.90 -9.11
C ARG A 85 1.61 -10.50 -9.03
N ALA A 86 0.81 -11.19 -8.21
CA ALA A 86 -0.59 -10.85 -7.95
C ALA A 86 -0.70 -9.47 -7.29
N GLY A 87 0.13 -9.20 -6.28
CA GLY A 87 0.24 -7.89 -5.62
C GLY A 87 0.52 -6.78 -6.62
N ARG A 88 1.56 -6.91 -7.46
CA ARG A 88 1.87 -5.91 -8.50
C ARG A 88 0.68 -5.59 -9.41
N GLN A 89 -0.11 -6.61 -9.78
CA GLN A 89 -1.29 -6.42 -10.62
C GLN A 89 -2.43 -5.71 -9.86
N VAL A 90 -2.73 -6.12 -8.64
CA VAL A 90 -3.82 -5.53 -7.83
C VAL A 90 -3.48 -4.10 -7.42
N PHE A 91 -2.29 -3.86 -6.86
CA PHE A 91 -1.87 -2.52 -6.44
C PHE A 91 -1.67 -1.59 -7.64
N GLY A 92 -1.12 -2.09 -8.75
CA GLY A 92 -1.02 -1.31 -9.99
C GLY A 92 -2.39 -0.85 -10.48
N ARG A 93 -3.40 -1.73 -10.44
CA ARG A 93 -4.79 -1.36 -10.80
C ARG A 93 -5.41 -0.40 -9.79
N ALA A 94 -5.20 -0.59 -8.50
CA ALA A 94 -5.73 0.28 -7.45
C ALA A 94 -5.15 1.70 -7.56
N VAL A 95 -3.83 1.83 -7.71
CA VAL A 95 -3.17 3.13 -7.90
C VAL A 95 -3.65 3.78 -9.19
N ASN A 96 -3.72 3.05 -10.30
CA ASN A 96 -4.25 3.59 -11.56
C ASN A 96 -5.72 4.05 -11.44
N ARG A 97 -6.53 3.40 -10.61
CA ARG A 97 -7.90 3.83 -10.35
C ARG A 97 -7.95 5.10 -9.51
N LEU A 98 -7.17 5.16 -8.43
CA LEU A 98 -7.08 6.34 -7.56
C LEU A 98 -6.59 7.57 -8.32
N LEU A 99 -5.57 7.41 -9.19
CA LEU A 99 -5.03 8.51 -9.99
C LEU A 99 -5.94 8.94 -11.16
N ARG A 100 -6.98 8.16 -11.48
CA ARG A 100 -8.00 8.51 -12.48
C ARG A 100 -9.24 9.16 -11.86
N GLN A 101 -9.35 9.16 -10.53
CA GLN A 101 -10.42 9.87 -9.85
C GLN A 101 -10.05 11.36 -9.80
N PRO A 102 -10.94 12.27 -10.23
CA PRO A 102 -10.71 13.71 -10.25
C PRO A 102 -10.55 14.30 -8.84
#